data_AF-A0A2A7UHS3-F1
#
_entry.id   AF-A0A2A7UHS3-F1
#
_cell.length_a   1.000
_cell.length_b   1.000
_cell.length_c   1.000
_cell.angle_alpha   90.00
_cell.angle_beta   90.00
_cell.angle_gamma   90.00
#
_symmetry.space_group_name_H-M   'P 1'
#
loop_
_entity.id
_entity.type
_entity.pdbx_description
1 polymer ?
#
loop_
_entity_poly.entity_id
_entity_poly.type
_entity_poly.pdbx_seq_one_letter_code
_entity_poly.pdbx_strand_id
1 'polypeptide(L)'
;MTPDATPDRVGVDRQTPAVYRAQTAVAAQVRIAAGAAGLDRRLVELVNLRVSQINGCTHCLDTHYRAAVRAGATEQELAVLAAWRRGGPFSAFDRAALGLAEVTATLPEESLLEREYARARQHLSDDQISVIVWIATTIGAFNRVSILSKHPVRARKENADMTDTAETTVTRNADKSRYDIFYGGELAGFAEYVERGEDTDFVHTEIDKAFGGKGLGTVLAERALDDTVARGRTIIAHCPFIKAFIDKHPKYDPHVVGKGIQR
;
A
#
# COMPACT_ATOMS: atom_id res chain seq x y z
N MET A 1 -38.03 -0.81 -23.42
CA MET A 1 -36.58 -0.66 -23.64
C MET A 1 -35.90 -0.87 -22.29
N THR A 2 -35.47 -2.09 -22.01
CA THR A 2 -34.58 -2.38 -20.89
C THR A 2 -33.25 -1.65 -21.11
N PRO A 3 -32.63 -1.05 -20.08
CA PRO A 3 -31.34 -0.40 -20.25
C PRO A 3 -30.34 -1.46 -20.74
N ASP A 4 -29.69 -1.18 -21.86
CA ASP A 4 -28.69 -2.03 -22.48
C ASP A 4 -27.62 -2.35 -21.44
N ALA A 5 -27.53 -3.62 -21.03
CA ALA A 5 -26.56 -4.06 -20.05
C ALA A 5 -25.17 -3.84 -20.65
N THR A 6 -24.42 -2.86 -20.14
CA THR A 6 -23.08 -2.58 -20.67
C THR A 6 -22.28 -3.88 -20.67
N PRO A 7 -21.68 -4.29 -21.80
CA PRO A 7 -20.99 -5.57 -21.89
C PRO A 7 -19.89 -5.67 -20.84
N ASP A 8 -19.71 -6.87 -20.28
CA ASP A 8 -18.65 -7.15 -19.32
C ASP A 8 -17.29 -6.85 -19.94
N ARG A 9 -16.40 -6.19 -19.19
CA ARG A 9 -15.10 -5.81 -19.72
C ARG A 9 -14.09 -6.91 -19.44
N VAL A 10 -13.26 -7.22 -20.44
CA VAL A 10 -12.13 -8.14 -20.26
C VAL A 10 -11.16 -7.53 -19.25
N GLY A 11 -10.96 -8.21 -18.12
CA GLY A 11 -9.89 -7.88 -17.19
C GLY A 11 -8.54 -8.22 -17.81
N VAL A 12 -7.92 -7.25 -18.49
CA VAL A 12 -6.70 -7.43 -19.28
C VAL A 12 -5.58 -8.05 -18.45
N ASP A 13 -5.41 -7.58 -17.21
CA ASP A 13 -4.46 -8.09 -16.22
C ASP A 13 -4.70 -9.56 -15.85
N ARG A 14 -5.97 -9.99 -15.77
CA ARG A 14 -6.34 -11.39 -15.45
C ARG A 14 -6.29 -12.30 -16.67
N GLN A 15 -6.61 -11.76 -17.84
CA GLN A 15 -6.61 -12.50 -19.10
C GLN A 15 -5.17 -12.78 -19.57
N THR A 16 -4.24 -11.84 -19.36
CA THR A 16 -2.83 -11.98 -19.75
C THR A 16 -1.88 -11.70 -18.56
N PRO A 17 -1.90 -12.55 -17.52
CA PRO A 17 -1.23 -12.28 -16.25
C PRO A 17 0.30 -12.25 -16.35
N ALA A 18 0.89 -12.91 -17.34
CA ALA A 18 2.34 -12.84 -17.60
C ALA A 18 2.78 -11.42 -18.04
N VAL A 19 1.98 -10.77 -18.90
CA VAL A 19 2.24 -9.40 -19.38
C VAL A 19 2.08 -8.42 -18.21
N TYR A 20 1.03 -8.57 -17.41
CA TYR A 20 0.83 -7.74 -16.23
C TYR A 20 1.98 -7.89 -15.21
N ARG A 21 2.46 -9.11 -14.95
CA ARG A 21 3.65 -9.33 -14.10
C ARG A 21 4.88 -8.62 -14.64
N ALA A 22 5.14 -8.69 -15.95
CA ALA A 22 6.26 -7.97 -16.56
C ALA A 22 6.12 -6.45 -16.36
N GLN A 23 4.92 -5.89 -16.53
CA GLN A 23 4.65 -4.48 -16.25
C GLN A 23 4.87 -4.12 -14.77
N THR A 24 4.49 -4.98 -13.82
CA THR A 24 4.81 -4.77 -12.40
C THR A 24 6.31 -4.82 -12.10
N ALA A 25 7.07 -5.65 -12.84
CA ALA A 25 8.51 -5.70 -12.72
C ALA A 25 9.17 -4.41 -13.23
N VAL A 26 8.67 -3.81 -14.32
CA VAL A 26 9.08 -2.47 -14.76
C VAL A 26 8.87 -1.45 -13.65
N ALA A 27 7.68 -1.42 -13.01
CA ALA A 27 7.43 -0.52 -11.89
C ALA A 27 8.38 -0.73 -10.70
N ALA A 28 8.81 -1.96 -10.44
CA ALA A 28 9.81 -2.22 -9.41
C ALA A 28 11.18 -1.64 -9.78
N GLN A 29 11.62 -1.82 -11.04
CA GLN A 29 12.88 -1.25 -11.53
C GLN A 29 12.87 0.28 -11.54
N VAL A 30 11.75 0.89 -11.95
CA VAL A 30 11.58 2.35 -11.92
C VAL A 30 11.72 2.90 -10.49
N ARG A 31 11.19 2.21 -9.48
CA ARG A 31 11.38 2.64 -8.07
C ARG A 31 12.84 2.56 -7.62
N ILE A 32 13.57 1.52 -8.02
CA ILE A 32 14.99 1.37 -7.71
C ILE A 32 15.77 2.51 -8.38
N ALA A 33 15.52 2.75 -9.67
CA ALA A 33 16.15 3.83 -10.42
C ALA A 33 15.83 5.21 -9.85
N ALA A 34 14.60 5.44 -9.38
CA ALA A 34 14.22 6.68 -8.70
C ALA A 34 15.02 6.92 -7.42
N GLY A 35 15.18 5.88 -6.59
CA GLY A 35 16.04 5.97 -5.40
C GLY A 35 17.50 6.26 -5.76
N ALA A 36 18.03 5.60 -6.79
CA ALA A 36 19.39 5.83 -7.27
C ALA A 36 19.61 7.24 -7.85
N ALA A 37 18.60 7.82 -8.51
CA ALA A 37 18.61 9.18 -9.04
C ALA A 37 18.31 10.27 -7.99
N GLY A 38 18.16 9.89 -6.71
CA GLY A 38 17.86 10.81 -5.62
C GLY A 38 16.44 11.38 -5.65
N LEU A 39 15.52 10.75 -6.38
CA LEU A 39 14.10 11.15 -6.40
C LEU A 39 13.40 10.57 -5.16
N ASP A 40 12.96 11.47 -4.28
CA ASP A 40 12.24 11.06 -3.08
C ASP A 40 10.90 10.37 -3.42
N ARG A 41 10.41 9.55 -2.47
CA ARG A 41 9.18 8.79 -2.70
C ARG A 41 7.95 9.68 -2.84
N ARG A 42 7.92 10.85 -2.18
CA ARG A 42 6.81 11.80 -2.24
C ARG A 42 6.64 12.30 -3.68
N LEU A 43 7.71 12.75 -4.33
CA LEU A 43 7.69 13.25 -5.70
C LEU A 43 7.28 12.18 -6.71
N VAL A 44 7.80 10.95 -6.57
CA VAL A 44 7.38 9.81 -7.41
C VAL A 44 5.86 9.61 -7.34
N GLU A 45 5.27 9.71 -6.14
CA GLU A 45 3.83 9.54 -5.99
C GLU A 45 3.01 10.76 -6.45
N LEU A 46 3.54 11.98 -6.32
CA LEU A 46 2.91 13.17 -6.92
C LEU A 46 2.87 13.07 -8.46
N VAL A 47 3.93 12.57 -9.09
CA VAL A 47 3.97 12.29 -10.53
C VAL A 47 2.93 11.23 -10.90
N ASN A 48 2.88 10.10 -10.19
CA ASN A 48 1.89 9.04 -10.43
C ASN A 48 0.45 9.55 -10.30
N LEU A 49 0.18 10.34 -9.25
CA LEU A 49 -1.10 10.98 -9.03
C LEU A 49 -1.45 11.92 -10.17
N ARG A 50 -0.53 12.81 -10.57
CA ARG A 50 -0.81 13.82 -11.58
C ARG A 50 -1.11 13.21 -12.95
N VAL A 51 -0.34 12.21 -13.36
CA VAL A 51 -0.61 11.47 -14.60
C VAL A 51 -1.95 10.72 -14.51
N SER A 52 -2.26 10.14 -13.35
CA SER A 52 -3.55 9.46 -13.14
C SER A 52 -4.74 10.42 -13.13
N GLN A 53 -4.56 11.67 -12.69
CA GLN A 53 -5.58 12.73 -12.77
C GLN A 53 -5.87 13.09 -14.23
N ILE A 54 -4.83 13.27 -15.04
CA ILE A 54 -4.94 13.56 -16.48
C ILE A 54 -5.67 12.43 -17.20
N ASN A 55 -5.30 11.18 -16.91
CA ASN A 55 -5.91 10.01 -17.54
C ASN A 55 -7.29 9.65 -16.99
N GLY A 56 -7.72 10.22 -15.86
CA GLY A 56 -8.99 9.90 -15.20
C GLY A 56 -9.06 8.50 -14.57
N CYS A 57 -7.92 7.95 -14.13
CA CYS A 57 -7.89 6.59 -13.57
C CYS A 57 -8.21 6.55 -12.06
N THR A 58 -9.47 6.35 -11.71
CA THR A 58 -9.96 6.38 -10.32
C THR A 58 -9.25 5.38 -9.38
N HIS A 59 -8.96 4.16 -9.85
CA HIS A 59 -8.24 3.14 -9.08
C HIS A 59 -6.79 3.55 -8.78
N CYS A 60 -6.08 4.08 -9.77
CA CYS A 60 -4.73 4.59 -9.58
C CYS A 60 -4.71 5.83 -8.71
N LEU A 61 -5.71 6.71 -8.82
CA LEU A 61 -5.85 7.87 -7.92
C LEU A 61 -5.96 7.44 -6.45
N ASP A 62 -6.83 6.48 -6.12
CA ASP A 62 -6.93 5.96 -4.75
C ASP A 62 -5.61 5.33 -4.26
N THR A 63 -4.98 4.52 -5.12
CA THR A 63 -3.74 3.81 -4.77
C THR A 63 -2.59 4.78 -4.51
N HIS A 64 -2.39 5.74 -5.41
CA HIS A 64 -1.26 6.67 -5.34
C HIS A 64 -1.50 7.82 -4.37
N TYR A 65 -2.75 8.19 -4.08
CA TYR A 65 -3.07 9.11 -2.98
C TYR A 65 -2.58 8.54 -1.65
N ARG A 66 -2.93 7.28 -1.35
CA ARG A 66 -2.48 6.60 -0.12
C ARG A 66 -0.98 6.38 -0.08
N ALA A 67 -0.34 6.18 -1.22
CA ALA A 67 1.11 6.05 -1.30
C ALA A 67 1.79 7.41 -1.05
N ALA A 68 1.26 8.50 -1.62
CA ALA A 68 1.78 9.85 -1.43
C ALA A 68 1.69 10.29 0.04
N VAL A 69 0.54 10.09 0.69
CA VAL A 69 0.36 10.39 2.12
C VAL A 69 1.39 9.64 2.98
N ARG A 70 1.56 8.32 2.74
CA ARG A 70 2.57 7.52 3.45
C ARG A 70 4.01 7.96 3.17
N ALA A 71 4.24 8.58 2.02
CA ALA A 71 5.54 9.12 1.63
C ALA A 71 5.78 10.55 2.16
N GLY A 72 4.84 11.12 2.91
CA GLY A 72 4.96 12.45 3.51
C GLY A 72 4.43 13.59 2.65
N ALA A 73 3.64 13.33 1.60
CA ALA A 73 2.92 14.39 0.89
C ALA A 73 1.89 15.02 1.83
N THR A 74 1.90 16.35 1.87
CA THR A 74 0.99 17.14 2.70
C THR A 74 -0.42 17.17 2.10
N GLU A 75 -1.41 17.39 2.96
CA GLU A 75 -2.79 17.62 2.52
C GLU A 75 -2.87 18.78 1.51
N GLN A 76 -2.13 19.86 1.77
CA GLN A 76 -2.10 21.04 0.89
C GLN A 76 -1.54 20.72 -0.50
N GLU A 77 -0.43 19.97 -0.59
CA GLU A 77 0.12 19.52 -1.88
C GLU A 77 -0.91 18.71 -2.66
N LEU A 78 -1.55 17.73 -2.00
CA LEU A 78 -2.52 16.83 -2.64
C LEU A 78 -3.76 17.59 -3.12
N ALA A 79 -4.26 18.53 -2.32
CA ALA A 79 -5.43 19.34 -2.64
C ALA A 79 -5.22 20.22 -3.89
N VAL A 80 -4.03 20.78 -4.06
CA VAL A 80 -3.73 21.72 -5.16
C VAL A 80 -2.97 21.09 -6.33
N LEU A 81 -2.60 19.81 -6.25
CA LEU A 81 -1.80 19.11 -7.27
C LEU A 81 -2.39 19.25 -8.68
N ALA A 82 -3.73 19.17 -8.83
CA ALA A 82 -4.36 19.27 -10.14
C ALA A 82 -4.18 20.65 -10.81
N ALA A 83 -3.88 21.68 -10.00
CA ALA A 83 -3.71 23.06 -10.43
C ALA A 83 -2.29 23.60 -10.15
N TRP A 84 -1.29 22.71 -9.97
CA TRP A 84 0.09 23.06 -9.56
C TRP A 84 0.73 24.18 -10.41
N ARG A 85 0.39 24.28 -11.71
CA ARG A 85 0.89 25.35 -12.61
C ARG A 85 0.47 26.75 -12.17
N ARG A 86 -0.62 26.88 -11.40
CA ARG A 86 -1.16 28.16 -10.92
C ARG A 86 -0.57 28.61 -9.58
N GLY A 87 0.13 27.73 -8.85
CA GLY A 87 0.70 28.05 -7.53
C GLY A 87 0.86 26.82 -6.65
N GLY A 88 1.00 27.02 -5.34
CA GLY A 88 1.09 25.94 -4.35
C GLY A 88 2.51 25.60 -3.87
N PRO A 89 2.62 24.72 -2.86
CA PRO A 89 3.86 24.42 -2.11
C PRO A 89 4.82 23.49 -2.88
N PHE A 90 5.02 23.74 -4.18
CA PHE A 90 5.89 22.96 -5.05
C PHE A 90 7.15 23.77 -5.40
N SER A 91 8.32 23.16 -5.16
CA SER A 91 9.62 23.73 -5.51
C SER A 91 9.82 23.83 -7.04
N ALA A 92 10.87 24.53 -7.49
CA ALA A 92 11.23 24.55 -8.91
C ALA A 92 11.54 23.14 -9.45
N PHE A 93 12.17 22.30 -8.62
CA PHE A 93 12.44 20.90 -8.92
C PHE A 93 11.15 20.09 -9.11
N ASP A 94 10.19 20.23 -8.19
CA ASP A 94 8.87 19.57 -8.30
C ASP A 94 8.13 20.00 -9.57
N ARG A 95 8.13 21.31 -9.84
CA ARG A 95 7.46 21.90 -11.01
C ARG A 95 8.06 21.39 -12.33
N ALA A 96 9.38 21.25 -12.38
CA ALA A 96 10.08 20.66 -13.52
C ALA A 96 9.67 19.19 -13.75
N ALA A 97 9.64 18.39 -12.68
CA ALA A 97 9.25 16.99 -12.74
C ALA A 97 7.77 16.81 -13.14
N LEU A 98 6.87 17.61 -12.55
CA LEU A 98 5.45 17.60 -12.89
C LEU A 98 5.21 18.03 -14.35
N GLY A 99 5.89 19.08 -14.82
CA GLY A 99 5.81 19.52 -16.21
C GLY A 99 6.23 18.44 -17.20
N LEU A 100 7.37 17.81 -16.95
CA LEU A 100 7.89 16.69 -17.76
C LEU A 100 6.94 15.48 -17.73
N ALA A 101 6.34 15.18 -16.58
CA ALA A 101 5.35 14.11 -16.45
C ALA A 101 4.07 14.38 -17.24
N GLU A 102 3.56 15.62 -17.24
CA GLU A 102 2.37 16.00 -18.00
C GLU A 102 2.59 15.82 -19.51
N VAL A 103 3.71 16.33 -20.06
CA VAL A 103 3.98 16.19 -21.50
C VAL A 103 4.25 14.73 -21.90
N THR A 104 4.84 13.94 -21.01
CA THR A 104 5.00 12.48 -21.21
C THR A 104 3.63 11.78 -21.27
N ALA A 105 2.67 12.21 -20.45
CA ALA A 105 1.34 11.61 -20.40
C ALA A 105 0.45 12.02 -21.59
N THR A 106 0.51 13.29 -22.00
CA THR A 106 -0.40 13.85 -23.02
C THR A 106 0.17 13.82 -24.43
N LEU A 107 1.49 13.74 -24.59
CA LEU A 107 2.21 13.86 -25.87
C LEU A 107 1.68 15.04 -26.72
N PRO A 108 1.83 16.29 -26.23
CA PRO A 108 1.30 17.47 -26.90
C PRO A 108 2.10 17.80 -28.17
N GLU A 109 1.77 18.92 -28.81
CA GLU A 109 2.58 19.45 -29.92
C GLU A 109 4.06 19.65 -29.54
N GLU A 110 4.93 19.51 -30.54
CA GLU A 110 6.40 19.57 -30.39
C GLU A 110 6.86 20.84 -29.68
N SER A 111 6.25 21.98 -30.02
CA SER A 111 6.61 23.28 -29.43
C SER A 111 6.45 23.31 -27.91
N LEU A 112 5.42 22.64 -27.38
CA LEU A 112 5.16 22.56 -25.95
C LEU A 112 6.05 21.52 -25.28
N LEU A 113 6.27 20.38 -25.93
CA LEU A 113 7.18 19.34 -25.46
C LEU A 113 8.59 19.91 -25.26
N GLU A 114 9.13 20.58 -26.28
CA GLU A 114 10.47 21.19 -26.23
C GLU A 114 10.59 22.25 -25.14
N ARG A 115 9.55 23.09 -24.96
CA ARG A 115 9.53 24.08 -23.87
C ARG A 115 9.59 23.45 -22.48
N GLU A 116 8.79 22.42 -22.23
CA GLU A 116 8.76 21.77 -20.92
C GLU A 116 10.01 20.93 -20.68
N TYR A 117 10.57 20.29 -21.73
CA TYR A 117 11.84 19.57 -21.64
C TYR A 117 13.01 20.53 -21.36
N ALA A 118 13.05 21.69 -22.02
CA ALA A 118 14.06 22.72 -21.74
C ALA A 118 13.97 23.23 -20.30
N ARG A 119 12.77 23.41 -19.74
CA ARG A 119 12.56 23.75 -18.32
C ARG A 119 13.03 22.62 -17.40
N ALA A 120 12.75 21.37 -17.75
CA ALA A 120 13.22 20.21 -16.99
C ALA A 120 14.75 20.21 -16.86
N ARG A 121 15.47 20.45 -17.97
CA ARG A 121 16.95 20.53 -17.98
C ARG A 121 17.54 21.63 -17.11
N GLN A 122 16.77 22.65 -16.72
CA GLN A 122 17.26 23.71 -15.82
C GLN A 122 17.34 23.25 -14.36
N HIS A 123 16.63 22.20 -13.99
CA HIS A 123 16.45 21.77 -12.60
C HIS A 123 16.73 20.29 -12.34
N LEU A 124 16.77 19.47 -13.39
CA LEU A 124 16.89 18.02 -13.30
C LEU A 124 18.16 17.54 -14.02
N SER A 125 18.82 16.52 -13.47
CA SER A 125 19.89 15.79 -14.16
C SER A 125 19.34 14.88 -15.25
N ASP A 126 20.21 14.39 -16.14
CA ASP A 126 19.81 13.45 -17.20
C ASP A 126 19.21 12.15 -16.60
N ASP A 127 19.77 11.65 -15.50
CA ASP A 127 19.22 10.48 -14.77
C ASP A 127 17.81 10.76 -14.23
N GLN A 128 17.60 11.94 -13.64
CA GLN A 128 16.30 12.32 -13.09
C GLN A 128 15.25 12.49 -14.18
N ILE A 129 15.61 13.13 -15.30
CA ILE A 129 14.74 13.28 -16.48
C ILE A 129 14.34 11.90 -17.01
N SER A 130 15.32 11.02 -17.22
CA SER A 130 15.09 9.65 -17.69
C SER A 130 14.11 8.90 -16.79
N VAL A 131 14.34 8.95 -15.47
CA VAL A 131 13.48 8.25 -14.51
C VAL A 131 12.09 8.86 -14.43
N ILE A 132 11.93 10.19 -14.48
CA ILE A 132 10.61 10.85 -14.46
C ILE A 132 9.78 10.45 -15.70
N VAL A 133 10.40 10.38 -16.88
CA VAL A 133 9.74 9.87 -18.10
C VAL A 133 9.33 8.42 -17.92
N TRP A 134 10.19 7.57 -17.34
CA TRP A 134 9.86 6.18 -17.04
C TRP A 134 8.73 6.04 -16.00
N ILE A 135 8.69 6.87 -14.97
CA ILE A 135 7.59 6.91 -13.99
C ILE A 135 6.29 7.23 -14.72
N ALA A 136 6.24 8.35 -15.45
CA ALA A 136 5.04 8.82 -16.16
C ALA A 136 4.56 7.81 -17.22
N THR A 137 5.48 7.21 -17.97
CA THR A 137 5.19 6.14 -18.94
C THR A 137 4.60 4.91 -18.26
N THR A 138 5.22 4.47 -17.16
CA THR A 138 4.80 3.26 -16.43
C THR A 138 3.41 3.43 -15.82
N ILE A 139 3.16 4.54 -15.11
CA ILE A 139 1.83 4.80 -14.54
C ILE A 139 0.78 5.02 -15.63
N GLY A 140 1.13 5.66 -16.75
CA GLY A 140 0.26 5.78 -17.90
C GLY A 140 -0.16 4.43 -18.48
N ALA A 141 0.72 3.44 -18.50
CA ALA A 141 0.38 2.07 -18.89
C ALA A 141 -0.56 1.40 -17.87
N PHE A 142 -0.34 1.59 -16.56
CA PHE A 142 -1.25 1.07 -15.53
C PHE A 142 -2.63 1.71 -15.60
N ASN A 143 -2.69 3.03 -15.86
CA ASN A 143 -3.96 3.73 -16.04
C ASN A 143 -4.78 3.13 -17.19
N ARG A 144 -4.14 2.85 -18.34
CA ARG A 144 -4.78 2.23 -19.50
C ARG A 144 -5.35 0.85 -19.17
N VAL A 145 -4.53 -0.03 -18.56
CA VAL A 145 -4.99 -1.36 -18.11
C VAL A 145 -6.16 -1.21 -17.15
N SER A 146 -6.04 -0.36 -16.14
CA SER A 146 -7.04 -0.22 -15.09
C SER A 146 -8.37 0.35 -15.59
N ILE A 147 -8.33 1.36 -16.46
CA ILE A 147 -9.53 1.97 -17.06
C ILE A 147 -10.23 0.96 -17.96
N LEU A 148 -9.47 0.28 -18.83
CA LEU A 148 -10.04 -0.66 -19.78
C LEU A 148 -10.55 -1.94 -19.11
N SER A 149 -9.97 -2.36 -17.98
CA SER A 149 -10.44 -3.46 -17.13
C SER A 149 -11.55 -3.08 -16.13
N LYS A 150 -12.02 -1.81 -16.08
CA LYS A 150 -12.99 -1.33 -15.06
C LYS A 150 -12.60 -1.73 -13.62
N HIS A 151 -11.33 -1.59 -13.25
CA HIS A 151 -10.93 -1.90 -11.87
C HIS A 151 -11.72 -1.05 -10.86
N PRO A 152 -12.34 -1.68 -9.85
CA PRO A 152 -13.16 -0.94 -8.90
C PRO A 152 -12.29 -0.09 -7.98
N VAL A 153 -12.82 1.08 -7.61
CA VAL A 153 -12.45 1.74 -6.36
C VAL A 153 -13.38 1.20 -5.30
N ARG A 154 -12.84 0.40 -4.38
CA ARG A 154 -13.65 -0.07 -3.25
C ARG A 154 -13.94 1.13 -2.36
N ALA A 155 -15.20 1.32 -2.01
CA ALA A 155 -15.58 2.26 -0.98
C ALA A 155 -14.72 1.93 0.25
N ARG A 156 -13.94 2.92 0.68
CA ARG A 156 -13.28 2.81 1.97
C ARG A 156 -14.40 2.71 2.98
N LYS A 157 -14.24 1.87 4.00
CA LYS A 157 -14.79 2.28 5.28
C LYS A 157 -14.06 3.59 5.53
N GLU A 158 -14.71 4.74 5.31
CA GLU A 158 -14.23 5.99 5.90
C GLU A 158 -13.83 5.58 7.30
N ASN A 159 -12.59 5.91 7.69
CA ASN A 159 -12.18 5.65 9.06
C ASN A 159 -13.32 6.21 9.90
N ALA A 160 -14.09 5.32 10.53
CA ALA A 160 -14.77 5.65 11.75
C ALA A 160 -13.60 6.13 12.61
N ASP A 161 -13.51 7.46 12.67
CA ASP A 161 -12.57 8.26 13.41
C ASP A 161 -11.11 8.39 12.90
N MET A 162 -10.82 9.58 12.37
CA MET A 162 -9.55 10.29 12.61
C MET A 162 -9.42 10.78 14.07
N THR A 163 -10.34 10.42 14.95
CA THR A 163 -10.24 10.56 16.42
C THR A 163 -9.87 9.25 17.12
N ASP A 164 -9.62 8.16 16.39
CA ASP A 164 -9.43 6.85 17.00
C ASP A 164 -7.97 6.61 17.38
N THR A 165 -7.45 7.48 18.23
CA THR A 165 -6.16 7.31 18.94
C THR A 165 -6.34 6.49 20.21
N ALA A 166 -7.39 5.66 20.27
CA ALA A 166 -7.66 4.86 21.45
C ALA A 166 -6.52 3.87 21.68
N GLU A 167 -6.00 3.86 22.90
CA GLU A 167 -4.87 3.03 23.27
C GLU A 167 -5.21 1.55 23.04
N THR A 168 -4.29 0.84 22.38
CA THR A 168 -4.40 -0.59 22.14
C THR A 168 -3.45 -1.33 23.06
N THR A 169 -3.99 -2.18 23.94
CA THR A 169 -3.18 -2.97 24.87
C THR A 169 -3.47 -4.45 24.70
N VAL A 170 -2.43 -5.28 24.67
CA VAL A 170 -2.56 -6.75 24.66
C VAL A 170 -2.05 -7.27 25.99
N THR A 171 -2.85 -8.09 26.67
CA THR A 171 -2.51 -8.67 27.98
C THR A 171 -2.69 -10.17 27.94
N ARG A 172 -1.68 -10.91 28.43
CA ARG A 172 -1.82 -12.36 28.63
C ARG A 172 -2.71 -12.63 29.84
N ASN A 173 -3.83 -13.28 29.60
CA ASN A 173 -4.77 -13.71 30.62
C ASN A 173 -4.57 -15.21 30.88
N ALA A 174 -3.68 -15.52 31.83
CA ALA A 174 -3.29 -16.89 32.15
C ALA A 174 -4.48 -17.74 32.62
N ASP A 175 -5.37 -17.15 33.42
CA ASP A 175 -6.53 -17.85 34.01
C ASP A 175 -7.55 -18.27 32.95
N LYS A 176 -7.61 -17.54 31.83
CA LYS A 176 -8.49 -17.83 30.69
C LYS A 176 -7.76 -18.50 29.51
N SER A 177 -6.48 -18.83 29.67
CA SER A 177 -5.63 -19.41 28.61
C SER A 177 -5.73 -18.64 27.29
N ARG A 178 -5.67 -17.31 27.34
CA ARG A 178 -5.76 -16.47 26.14
C ARG A 178 -5.02 -15.14 26.30
N TYR A 179 -4.72 -14.50 25.19
CA TYR A 179 -4.31 -13.09 25.16
C TYR A 179 -5.54 -12.26 24.85
N ASP A 180 -5.84 -11.29 25.70
CA ASP A 180 -6.93 -10.33 25.50
C ASP A 180 -6.34 -9.08 24.82
N ILE A 181 -6.98 -8.59 23.76
CA ILE A 181 -6.68 -7.27 23.18
C ILE A 181 -7.78 -6.29 23.57
N PHE A 182 -7.37 -5.15 24.11
CA PHE A 182 -8.25 -4.05 24.47
C PHE A 182 -8.02 -2.87 23.53
N TYR A 183 -9.10 -2.14 23.27
CA TYR A 183 -9.11 -0.96 22.43
C TYR A 183 -9.90 0.15 23.14
N GLY A 184 -9.22 1.23 23.54
CA GLY A 184 -9.86 2.27 24.35
C GLY A 184 -10.35 1.78 25.71
N GLY A 185 -9.70 0.74 26.26
CA GLY A 185 -10.09 0.11 27.52
C GLY A 185 -11.19 -0.96 27.40
N GLU A 186 -11.82 -1.13 26.23
CA GLU A 186 -12.82 -2.17 26.00
C GLU A 186 -12.19 -3.44 25.41
N LEU A 187 -12.67 -4.61 25.83
CA LEU A 187 -12.20 -5.89 25.29
C LEU A 187 -12.62 -6.04 23.83
N ALA A 188 -11.66 -5.94 22.91
CA ALA A 188 -11.89 -5.95 21.48
C ALA A 188 -11.73 -7.32 20.83
N GLY A 189 -11.07 -8.27 21.51
CA GLY A 189 -10.89 -9.62 21.01
C GLY A 189 -9.89 -10.42 21.83
N PHE A 190 -9.57 -11.62 21.36
CA PHE A 190 -8.63 -12.49 22.04
C PHE A 190 -7.99 -13.54 21.13
N ALA A 191 -6.84 -14.07 21.57
CA ALA A 191 -6.17 -15.22 20.98
C ALA A 191 -6.05 -16.33 22.04
N GLU A 192 -6.81 -17.40 21.85
CA GLU A 192 -6.80 -18.57 22.74
C GLU A 192 -5.59 -19.44 22.47
N TYR A 193 -5.02 -19.95 23.55
CA TYR A 193 -3.93 -20.91 23.50
C TYR A 193 -4.15 -22.08 24.47
N VAL A 194 -3.43 -23.17 24.22
CA VAL A 194 -3.28 -24.29 25.14
C VAL A 194 -1.80 -24.52 25.37
N GLU A 195 -1.37 -24.54 26.64
CA GLU A 195 0.03 -24.83 26.98
C GLU A 195 0.21 -26.31 27.32
N ARG A 196 1.19 -26.96 26.67
CA ARG A 196 1.53 -28.37 26.90
C ARG A 196 3.05 -28.51 26.91
N GLY A 197 3.63 -28.84 28.06
CA GLY A 197 5.09 -28.87 28.20
C GLY A 197 5.71 -27.52 27.84
N GLU A 198 6.59 -27.52 26.85
CA GLU A 198 7.27 -26.32 26.32
C GLU A 198 6.49 -25.62 25.19
N ASP A 199 5.36 -26.18 24.77
CA ASP A 199 4.62 -25.72 23.60
C ASP A 199 3.45 -24.82 23.99
N THR A 200 3.22 -23.78 23.20
CA THR A 200 2.02 -22.94 23.23
C THR A 200 1.28 -23.13 21.90
N ASP A 201 0.13 -23.79 21.99
CA ASP A 201 -0.74 -24.10 20.87
C ASP A 201 -1.82 -23.03 20.71
N PHE A 202 -1.71 -22.20 19.68
CA PHE A 202 -2.72 -21.20 19.33
C PHE A 202 -3.86 -21.85 18.56
N VAL A 203 -5.01 -21.97 19.22
CA VAL A 203 -6.17 -22.72 18.70
C VAL A 203 -7.20 -21.82 18.02
N HIS A 204 -7.38 -20.60 18.52
CA HIS A 204 -8.38 -19.68 17.99
C HIS A 204 -7.98 -18.21 18.15
N THR A 205 -8.47 -17.35 17.26
CA THR A 205 -8.26 -15.90 17.34
C THR A 205 -9.52 -15.22 16.83
N GLU A 206 -10.06 -14.32 17.63
CA GLU A 206 -11.29 -13.59 17.33
C GLU A 206 -11.12 -12.10 17.66
N ILE A 207 -11.64 -11.25 16.77
CA ILE A 207 -11.82 -9.82 17.00
C ILE A 207 -13.31 -9.55 16.87
N ASP A 208 -13.90 -8.91 17.86
CA ASP A 208 -15.31 -8.55 17.83
C ASP A 208 -15.58 -7.65 16.61
N LYS A 209 -16.70 -7.90 15.94
CA LYS A 209 -17.10 -7.20 14.72
C LYS A 209 -17.19 -5.69 14.91
N ALA A 210 -17.54 -5.21 16.11
CA ALA A 210 -17.56 -3.79 16.47
C ALA A 210 -16.19 -3.13 16.29
N PHE A 211 -15.10 -3.89 16.46
CA PHE A 211 -13.73 -3.43 16.32
C PHE A 211 -13.08 -3.88 14.98
N GLY A 212 -13.89 -4.46 14.08
CA GLY A 212 -13.42 -5.02 12.81
C GLY A 212 -12.87 -3.94 11.85
N GLY A 213 -11.69 -4.20 11.28
CA GLY A 213 -11.04 -3.31 10.31
C GLY A 213 -10.01 -2.34 10.91
N LYS A 214 -9.80 -2.37 12.23
CA LYS A 214 -8.83 -1.53 12.95
C LYS A 214 -7.41 -2.13 13.05
N GLY A 215 -7.15 -3.25 12.37
CA GLY A 215 -5.84 -3.93 12.40
C GLY A 215 -5.54 -4.71 13.70
N LEU A 216 -6.47 -4.75 14.66
CA LEU A 216 -6.26 -5.35 15.99
C LEU A 216 -5.84 -6.81 15.96
N GLY A 217 -6.34 -7.61 15.00
CA GLY A 217 -5.92 -9.01 14.87
C GLY A 217 -4.42 -9.17 14.61
N THR A 218 -3.84 -8.27 13.79
CA THR A 218 -2.39 -8.26 13.51
C THR A 218 -1.59 -7.91 14.77
N VAL A 219 -2.01 -6.88 15.51
CA VAL A 219 -1.36 -6.46 16.76
C VAL A 219 -1.43 -7.56 17.81
N LEU A 220 -2.60 -8.18 17.97
CA LEU A 220 -2.81 -9.29 18.90
C LEU A 220 -1.92 -10.48 18.57
N ALA A 221 -1.88 -10.91 17.30
CA ALA A 221 -1.03 -12.03 16.88
C ALA A 221 0.45 -11.73 17.08
N GLU A 222 0.92 -10.54 16.70
CA GLU A 222 2.31 -10.14 16.91
C GLU A 222 2.70 -10.18 18.39
N ARG A 223 1.92 -9.54 19.26
CA ARG A 223 2.21 -9.48 20.70
C ARG A 223 2.16 -10.85 21.37
N ALA A 224 1.20 -11.69 21.00
CA ALA A 224 1.08 -13.03 21.56
C ALA A 224 2.25 -13.94 21.15
N LEU A 225 2.71 -13.84 19.90
CA LEU A 225 3.84 -14.62 19.40
C LEU A 225 5.17 -14.10 19.96
N ASP A 226 5.38 -12.78 20.00
CA ASP A 226 6.56 -12.16 20.62
C ASP A 226 6.69 -12.57 22.10
N ASP A 227 5.60 -12.53 22.87
CA ASP A 227 5.60 -13.00 24.27
C ASP A 227 5.93 -14.50 24.39
N THR A 228 5.37 -15.32 23.50
CA THR A 228 5.62 -16.77 23.49
C THR A 228 7.11 -17.06 23.22
N VAL A 229 7.71 -16.35 22.25
CA VAL A 229 9.15 -16.45 21.96
C VAL A 229 9.99 -15.93 23.13
N ALA A 230 9.61 -14.79 23.74
CA ALA A 230 10.31 -14.23 24.88
C ALA A 230 10.31 -15.15 26.11
N ARG A 231 9.23 -15.95 26.28
CA ARG A 231 9.13 -16.99 27.31
C ARG A 231 9.86 -18.28 26.96
N GLY A 232 10.57 -18.33 25.83
CA GLY A 232 11.32 -19.50 25.37
C GLY A 232 10.44 -20.69 24.98
N ARG A 233 9.16 -20.45 24.68
CA ARG A 233 8.20 -21.49 24.32
C ARG A 233 8.12 -21.70 22.83
N THR A 234 7.78 -22.91 22.44
CA THR A 234 7.58 -23.28 21.04
C THR A 234 6.15 -22.96 20.60
N ILE A 235 5.98 -22.46 19.38
CA ILE A 235 4.68 -22.09 18.80
C ILE A 235 4.12 -23.27 17.99
N ILE A 236 2.86 -23.63 18.27
CA ILE A 236 2.04 -24.47 17.40
C ILE A 236 0.86 -23.61 16.91
N ALA A 237 0.63 -23.57 15.60
CA ALA A 237 -0.35 -22.66 14.98
C ALA A 237 -1.50 -23.44 14.32
N HIS A 238 -2.44 -23.94 15.12
CA HIS A 238 -3.68 -24.56 14.61
C HIS A 238 -4.67 -23.52 14.10
N CYS A 239 -4.71 -22.33 14.72
CA CYS A 239 -5.54 -21.22 14.25
C CYS A 239 -5.12 -20.80 12.83
N PRO A 240 -6.02 -20.83 11.82
CA PRO A 240 -5.70 -20.43 10.45
C PRO A 240 -5.21 -18.98 10.33
N PHE A 241 -5.72 -18.09 11.19
CA PHE A 241 -5.29 -16.69 11.23
C PHE A 241 -3.83 -16.56 11.67
N ILE A 242 -3.44 -17.23 12.77
CA ILE A 242 -2.06 -17.25 13.26
C ILE A 242 -1.13 -17.89 12.24
N LYS A 243 -1.54 -18.99 11.60
CA LYS A 243 -0.76 -19.61 10.52
C LYS A 243 -0.51 -18.64 9.36
N ALA A 244 -1.56 -18.00 8.86
CA ALA A 244 -1.46 -17.02 7.78
C ALA A 244 -0.64 -15.77 8.18
N PHE A 245 -0.64 -15.41 9.47
CA PHE A 245 0.20 -14.36 10.01
C PHE A 245 1.67 -14.77 10.00
N ILE A 246 2.02 -15.96 10.52
CA ILE A 246 3.38 -16.49 10.52
C ILE A 246 3.94 -16.59 9.09
N ASP A 247 3.15 -17.02 8.11
CA ASP A 247 3.57 -17.10 6.70
C ASP A 247 4.02 -15.75 6.11
N LYS A 248 3.51 -14.63 6.66
CA LYS A 248 3.90 -13.28 6.27
C LYS A 248 5.03 -12.70 7.13
N HIS A 249 5.39 -13.36 8.23
CA HIS A 249 6.37 -12.91 9.22
C HIS A 249 7.36 -14.04 9.53
N PRO A 250 8.31 -14.33 8.61
CA PRO A 250 9.23 -15.47 8.75
C PRO A 250 10.18 -15.37 9.96
N LYS A 251 10.21 -14.22 10.67
CA LYS A 251 10.93 -14.07 11.95
C LYS A 251 10.52 -15.10 13.01
N TYR A 252 9.30 -15.63 12.94
CA TYR A 252 8.82 -16.64 13.88
C TYR A 252 9.13 -18.08 13.45
N ASP A 253 9.48 -18.32 12.18
CA ASP A 253 9.68 -19.68 11.66
C ASP A 253 10.64 -20.54 12.53
N PRO A 254 11.77 -20.02 13.07
CA PRO A 254 12.66 -20.76 13.97
C PRO A 254 12.01 -21.27 15.26
N HIS A 255 10.87 -20.72 15.65
CA HIS A 255 10.17 -21.02 16.90
C HIS A 255 8.89 -21.84 16.68
N VAL A 256 8.60 -22.25 15.44
CA VAL A 256 7.33 -22.88 15.06
C VAL A 256 7.54 -24.36 14.70
N VAL A 257 6.72 -25.24 15.30
CA VAL A 257 6.69 -26.67 14.94
C VAL A 257 6.26 -26.85 13.49
N GLY A 258 6.99 -27.69 12.74
CA GLY A 258 6.74 -27.95 11.33
C GLY A 258 7.32 -26.89 10.38
N LYS A 259 7.99 -25.86 10.92
CA LYS A 259 8.81 -24.91 10.16
C LYS A 259 10.26 -25.00 10.59
N GLY A 260 10.68 -24.18 11.56
CA GLY A 260 12.05 -24.17 12.07
C GLY A 260 12.32 -25.20 13.17
N ILE A 261 11.28 -25.70 13.83
CA ILE A 261 11.39 -26.80 14.79
C ILE A 261 10.80 -28.06 14.16
N GLN A 262 11.65 -29.06 13.94
CA GLN A 262 11.24 -30.37 13.46
C GLN A 262 10.97 -31.26 14.68
N ARG A 263 9.69 -31.56 14.95
CA ARG A 263 9.20 -32.46 16.00
C ARG A 263 8.08 -33.31 15.42
#